data_AF-A0A5D2JJ55-F1
#
_entry.id   AF-A0A5D2JJ55-F1
#
_cell.length_a   1.000
_cell.length_b   1.000
_cell.length_c   1.000
_cell.angle_alpha   90.00
_cell.angle_beta   90.00
_cell.angle_gamma   90.00
#
_symmetry.space_group_name_H-M   'P 1'
#
loop_
_entity.id
_entity.type
_entity.pdbx_description
1 polymer ?
#
loop_
_entity_poly.entity_id
_entity_poly.type
_entity_poly.pdbx_seq_one_letter_code
_entity_poly.pdbx_strand_id
1 'polypeptide(L)'
;MPIPGDADSVQSPVLVNRGWVPRSWRDKSFEVSQDGEKSSSTDVVPVQQNERSWWGLFRSKKQKAVEAQAPAITYVEVIGVVRGSEKPSVFVPPNDPNSGQWFYVDVPAIAVACGLPKDTLLIEDINENVNPSNPYPVPKDINALIRSSVMPQDHLNYTLTWYSLSAAVTFMAFKRLKPKNSRR
;
A
#
# COMPACT_ATOMS: atom_id res chain seq x y z
N MET A 1 -7.05 -18.61 -1.92
CA MET A 1 -8.22 -19.51 -2.08
C MET A 1 -9.07 -19.36 -0.84
N PRO A 2 -10.40 -19.36 -0.97
CA PRO A 2 -11.29 -19.29 0.19
C PRO A 2 -11.06 -20.49 1.10
N ILE A 3 -11.16 -20.27 2.41
CA ILE A 3 -11.04 -21.31 3.43
C ILE A 3 -12.35 -22.10 3.42
N PRO A 4 -12.34 -23.40 3.11
CA PRO A 4 -13.58 -24.19 3.12
C PRO A 4 -14.20 -24.23 4.52
N GLY A 5 -15.45 -23.78 4.65
CA GLY A 5 -16.22 -23.84 5.90
C GLY A 5 -16.12 -22.61 6.81
N ASP A 6 -15.39 -21.57 6.40
CA ASP A 6 -15.32 -20.29 7.11
C ASP A 6 -16.28 -19.27 6.49
N ALA A 7 -17.20 -18.74 7.31
CA ALA A 7 -18.20 -17.77 6.87
C ALA A 7 -17.59 -16.39 6.58
N ASP A 8 -16.45 -16.07 7.19
CA ASP A 8 -15.75 -14.80 7.01
C ASP A 8 -14.77 -14.84 5.83
N SER A 9 -14.66 -15.99 5.15
CA SER A 9 -13.78 -16.15 4.00
C SER A 9 -14.43 -15.63 2.71
N VAL A 10 -13.82 -14.60 2.13
CA VAL A 10 -14.30 -14.03 0.86
C VAL A 10 -14.03 -15.00 -0.30
N GLN A 11 -15.10 -15.35 -1.03
CA GLN A 11 -15.05 -16.28 -2.17
C GLN A 11 -14.58 -15.62 -3.47
N SER A 12 -14.70 -14.28 -3.57
CA SER A 12 -14.26 -13.49 -4.71
C SER A 12 -12.89 -12.84 -4.48
N PRO A 13 -12.13 -12.53 -5.55
CA PRO A 13 -10.90 -11.77 -5.42
C PRO A 13 -11.21 -10.33 -4.96
N VAL A 14 -10.36 -9.82 -4.07
CA VAL A 14 -10.48 -8.49 -3.46
C VAL A 14 -9.17 -7.73 -3.66
N LEU A 15 -9.25 -6.43 -3.92
CA LEU A 15 -8.11 -5.52 -3.91
C LEU A 15 -7.83 -5.07 -2.48
N VAL A 16 -6.58 -5.19 -2.04
CA VAL A 16 -6.17 -4.74 -0.71
C VAL A 16 -5.09 -3.67 -0.83
N ASN A 17 -5.39 -2.46 -0.38
CA ASN A 17 -4.41 -1.40 -0.23
C ASN A 17 -3.74 -1.54 1.14
N ARG A 18 -2.54 -2.12 1.16
CA ARG A 18 -1.75 -2.35 2.38
C ARG A 18 -1.03 -1.10 2.91
N GLY A 19 -1.07 0.00 2.16
CA GLY A 19 -0.40 1.24 2.53
C GLY A 19 0.92 1.48 1.81
N TRP A 20 1.68 2.45 2.31
CA TRP A 20 2.85 2.95 1.60
C TRP A 20 4.06 2.05 1.78
N VAL A 21 4.75 1.80 0.67
CA VAL A 21 6.02 1.05 0.62
C VAL A 21 7.07 1.83 -0.16
N PRO A 22 8.38 1.66 0.14
CA PRO A 22 9.45 2.31 -0.59
C PRO A 22 9.45 1.93 -2.08
N ARG A 23 9.87 2.87 -2.93
CA ARG A 23 9.93 2.64 -4.38
C ARG A 23 10.79 1.43 -4.75
N SER A 24 11.85 1.15 -4.01
CA SER A 24 12.75 0.01 -4.24
C SER A 24 12.08 -1.37 -4.16
N TRP A 25 10.89 -1.48 -3.57
CA TRP A 25 10.12 -2.73 -3.61
C TRP A 25 9.59 -3.06 -5.01
N ARG A 26 9.30 -2.04 -5.82
CA ARG A 26 8.84 -2.22 -7.19
C ARG A 26 9.92 -2.89 -8.04
N ASP A 27 11.17 -2.48 -7.88
CA ASP A 27 12.28 -2.98 -8.68
C ASP A 27 12.58 -4.46 -8.35
N LYS A 28 12.51 -4.83 -7.06
CA LYS A 28 12.72 -6.20 -6.58
C LYS A 28 11.65 -7.19 -7.07
N SER A 29 10.40 -6.76 -7.25
CA SER A 29 9.36 -7.68 -7.77
C SER A 29 9.63 -8.10 -9.22
N PHE A 30 10.31 -7.26 -10.02
CA PHE A 30 10.67 -7.62 -11.39
C PHE A 30 11.87 -8.57 -11.46
N GLU A 31 12.82 -8.48 -10.51
CA GLU A 31 13.97 -9.40 -10.42
C GLU A 31 13.53 -10.82 -10.06
N VAL A 32 12.61 -10.98 -9.10
CA VAL A 32 12.08 -12.29 -8.68
C VAL A 32 11.37 -13.02 -9.83
N SER A 33 10.75 -12.29 -10.76
CA SER A 33 10.16 -12.89 -11.96
C SER A 33 11.20 -13.39 -12.97
N GLN A 34 12.39 -12.78 -13.04
CA GLN A 34 13.45 -13.16 -13.98
C GLN A 34 14.26 -14.38 -13.52
N ASP A 35 14.43 -14.56 -12.21
CA ASP A 35 15.13 -15.73 -11.67
C ASP A 35 14.31 -17.03 -11.81
N GLY A 36 12.99 -16.93 -11.98
CA GLY A 36 12.10 -18.04 -12.31
C GLY A 36 12.19 -18.54 -13.76
N GLU A 37 12.68 -17.71 -14.69
CA GLU A 37 12.79 -18.06 -16.12
C GLU A 37 14.20 -18.51 -16.53
N LYS A 38 15.22 -18.28 -15.71
CA LYS A 38 16.63 -18.55 -16.05
C LYS A 38 17.14 -19.94 -15.66
N SER A 39 16.24 -20.89 -15.36
CA SER A 39 16.57 -22.29 -15.08
C SER A 39 15.85 -23.26 -16.02
N SER A 40 15.85 -22.96 -17.32
CA SER A 40 15.44 -23.91 -18.36
C SER A 40 16.19 -23.72 -19.68
N SER A 41 17.51 -23.90 -19.66
CA SER A 41 18.24 -24.23 -20.88
C SER A 41 19.40 -25.15 -20.55
N THR A 42 19.11 -26.45 -20.54
CA THR A 42 20.11 -27.51 -20.61
C THR A 42 20.69 -27.50 -22.01
N ASP A 43 21.85 -26.86 -22.18
CA ASP A 43 22.67 -27.05 -23.37
C ASP A 43 23.46 -28.36 -23.23
N VAL A 44 23.28 -29.21 -24.23
CA VAL A 44 23.86 -30.54 -24.40
C VAL A 44 25.26 -30.41 -25.02
N VAL A 45 26.31 -30.86 -24.33
CA VAL A 45 27.64 -31.19 -24.91
C VAL A 45 28.28 -32.35 -24.09
N PRO A 46 29.00 -33.31 -24.70
CA PRO A 46 28.89 -34.73 -24.36
C PRO A 46 29.95 -35.29 -23.39
N VAL A 47 29.62 -36.52 -22.94
CA VAL A 47 30.36 -37.46 -22.10
C VAL A 47 31.81 -37.68 -22.53
N GLN A 48 32.73 -37.56 -21.57
CA GLN A 48 34.01 -38.26 -21.61
C GLN A 48 34.30 -38.90 -20.24
N GLN A 49 34.28 -40.23 -20.24
CA GLN A 49 34.74 -41.07 -19.14
C GLN A 49 36.21 -40.78 -18.84
N ASN A 50 36.55 -40.59 -17.57
CA ASN A 50 37.84 -41.06 -17.08
C ASN A 50 37.70 -41.47 -15.62
N GLU A 51 37.95 -42.76 -15.39
CA GLU A 51 38.06 -43.36 -14.09
C GLU A 51 39.23 -42.73 -13.32
N ARG A 52 39.00 -42.39 -12.06
CA ARG A 52 39.93 -42.70 -10.97
C ARG A 52 39.23 -42.54 -9.65
N SER A 53 38.95 -43.69 -9.06
CA SER A 53 38.59 -43.90 -7.67
C SER A 53 39.70 -43.39 -6.75
N TRP A 54 39.33 -42.49 -5.84
CA TRP A 54 40.17 -42.00 -4.77
C TRP A 54 39.28 -41.80 -3.53
N TRP A 55 39.15 -42.88 -2.75
CA TRP A 55 38.97 -42.83 -1.31
C TRP A 55 37.76 -42.03 -0.77
N GLY A 56 36.62 -42.71 -0.67
CA GLY A 56 36.18 -43.27 0.62
C GLY A 56 36.34 -42.45 1.91
N LEU A 57 36.24 -41.12 1.89
CA LEU A 57 36.54 -40.28 3.07
C LEU A 57 35.39 -39.52 3.70
N PHE A 58 34.13 -39.65 3.27
CA PHE A 58 33.04 -38.98 3.99
C PHE A 58 31.79 -39.84 4.12
N ARG A 59 31.73 -40.51 5.28
CA ARG A 59 30.55 -40.87 6.09
C ARG A 59 29.20 -40.77 5.38
N SER A 60 28.58 -41.92 5.22
CA SER A 60 27.15 -42.13 5.01
C SER A 60 26.32 -41.52 6.17
N LYS A 61 26.08 -40.21 6.12
CA LYS A 61 24.92 -39.62 6.79
C LYS A 61 23.71 -39.97 5.94
N LYS A 62 22.94 -40.94 6.41
CA LYS A 62 21.58 -41.26 5.97
C LYS A 62 20.83 -39.94 5.75
N GLN A 63 20.64 -39.55 4.49
CA GLN A 63 19.81 -38.41 4.15
C GLN A 63 18.40 -38.78 4.58
N LYS A 64 17.97 -38.23 5.72
CA LYS A 64 16.57 -38.15 6.07
C LYS A 64 15.95 -37.38 4.91
N ALA A 65 15.12 -38.07 4.13
CA ALA A 65 14.31 -37.45 3.11
C ALA A 65 13.64 -36.24 3.76
N VAL A 66 14.07 -35.04 3.37
CA VAL A 66 13.28 -33.85 3.57
C VAL A 66 12.12 -34.07 2.65
N GLU A 67 11.08 -34.68 3.21
CA GLU A 67 9.75 -34.70 2.63
C GLU A 67 9.48 -33.26 2.21
N ALA A 68 9.42 -33.05 0.90
CA ALA A 68 9.10 -31.78 0.31
C ALA A 68 7.71 -31.43 0.83
N GLN A 69 7.69 -30.67 1.93
CA GLN A 69 6.47 -30.09 2.46
C GLN A 69 5.89 -29.27 1.32
N ALA A 70 4.79 -29.77 0.76
CA ALA A 70 3.94 -29.00 -0.11
C ALA A 70 3.78 -27.61 0.52
N PRO A 71 3.89 -26.51 -0.25
CA PRO A 71 3.90 -25.17 0.29
C PRO A 71 2.72 -25.02 1.23
N ALA A 72 2.98 -24.81 2.52
CA ALA A 72 1.95 -24.60 3.51
C ALA A 72 1.10 -23.42 3.02
N ILE A 73 -0.17 -23.67 2.75
CA ILE A 73 -1.11 -22.62 2.34
C ILE A 73 -1.23 -21.69 3.54
N THR A 74 -0.50 -20.58 3.52
CA THR A 74 -0.58 -19.54 4.53
C THR A 74 -1.80 -18.70 4.23
N TYR A 75 -2.79 -18.80 5.10
CA TYR A 75 -3.94 -17.92 5.07
C TYR A 75 -3.54 -16.54 5.62
N VAL A 76 -4.11 -15.49 5.03
CA VAL A 76 -3.86 -14.10 5.43
C VAL A 76 -5.21 -13.50 5.81
N GLU A 77 -5.35 -13.15 7.08
CA GLU A 77 -6.46 -12.34 7.57
C GLU A 77 -6.19 -10.86 7.25
N VAL A 78 -7.20 -10.16 6.75
CA VAL A 78 -7.12 -8.72 6.43
C VAL A 78 -8.32 -8.05 7.06
N ILE A 79 -8.06 -7.10 7.95
CA ILE A 79 -9.10 -6.28 8.59
C ILE A 79 -8.95 -4.87 8.04
N GLY A 80 -10.02 -4.34 7.44
CA GLY A 80 -9.92 -3.08 6.73
C GLY A 80 -11.25 -2.39 6.49
N VAL A 81 -11.15 -1.17 5.94
CA VAL A 81 -12.31 -0.36 5.57
C VAL A 81 -12.53 -0.47 4.06
N VAL A 82 -13.76 -0.73 3.64
CA VAL A 82 -14.11 -0.73 2.22
C VAL A 82 -14.08 0.70 1.69
N ARG A 83 -13.32 0.93 0.61
CA ARG A 83 -13.18 2.22 -0.05
C ARG A 83 -13.90 2.20 -1.40
N GLY A 84 -14.82 3.14 -1.59
CA GLY A 84 -15.49 3.36 -2.88
C GLY A 84 -14.68 4.25 -3.82
N SER A 85 -15.11 4.33 -5.08
CA SER A 85 -14.53 5.26 -6.04
C SER A 85 -14.82 6.72 -5.67
N GLU A 86 -13.84 7.57 -5.94
CA GLU A 86 -13.92 9.01 -5.74
C GLU A 86 -14.46 9.71 -6.99
N LYS A 87 -15.11 10.86 -6.79
CA LYS A 87 -15.51 11.74 -7.88
C LYS A 87 -14.47 12.86 -8.01
N PRO A 88 -13.61 12.86 -9.04
CA PRO A 88 -12.60 13.89 -9.20
C PRO A 88 -13.23 15.26 -9.50
N SER A 89 -12.53 16.32 -9.11
CA SER A 89 -12.88 17.69 -9.51
C SER A 89 -12.28 18.02 -10.88
N VAL A 90 -12.72 19.13 -11.48
CA VAL A 90 -12.23 19.59 -12.80
C VAL A 90 -10.73 19.92 -12.85
N PHE A 91 -10.08 20.07 -11.69
CA PHE A 91 -8.65 20.36 -11.59
C PHE A 91 -7.79 19.10 -11.40
N VAL A 92 -8.41 17.94 -11.20
CA VAL A 92 -7.68 16.68 -11.02
C VAL A 92 -7.40 16.09 -12.40
N PRO A 93 -6.12 15.78 -12.74
CA PRO A 93 -5.79 15.10 -13.98
C PRO A 93 -6.44 13.71 -14.11
N PRO A 94 -6.70 13.23 -15.33
CA PRO A 94 -7.20 11.87 -15.54
C PRO A 94 -6.16 10.82 -15.11
N ASN A 95 -6.64 9.67 -14.62
CA ASN A 95 -5.80 8.51 -14.33
C ASN A 95 -5.21 7.91 -15.62
N ASP A 96 -4.01 7.33 -15.53
CA ASP A 96 -3.38 6.56 -16.60
C ASP A 96 -3.06 5.13 -16.12
N PRO A 97 -3.95 4.16 -16.40
CA PRO A 97 -3.75 2.77 -16.01
C PRO A 97 -2.51 2.12 -16.64
N ASN A 98 -2.08 2.56 -17.83
CA ASN A 98 -0.98 1.93 -18.55
C ASN A 98 0.38 2.24 -17.90
N SER A 99 0.55 3.46 -17.40
CA SER A 99 1.75 3.86 -16.64
C SER A 99 1.63 3.58 -15.13
N GLY A 100 0.47 3.10 -14.67
CA GLY A 100 0.18 2.87 -13.26
C GLY A 100 0.08 4.16 -12.45
N GLN A 101 -0.30 5.27 -13.09
CA GLN A 101 -0.49 6.57 -12.46
C GLN A 101 -1.95 6.80 -12.10
N TRP A 102 -2.20 7.03 -10.82
CA TRP A 102 -3.53 7.21 -10.26
C TRP A 102 -3.56 8.52 -9.45
N PHE A 103 -4.35 9.49 -9.89
CA PHE A 103 -4.55 10.79 -9.26
C PHE A 103 -5.79 10.83 -8.36
N TYR A 104 -6.77 9.96 -8.62
CA TYR A 104 -7.95 9.74 -7.79
C TYR A 104 -8.28 8.25 -7.76
N VAL A 105 -9.00 7.82 -6.73
CA VAL A 105 -9.35 6.40 -6.58
C VAL A 105 -10.52 6.04 -7.50
N ASP A 106 -10.25 5.20 -8.50
CA ASP A 106 -11.26 4.60 -9.38
C ASP A 106 -11.20 3.07 -9.26
N VAL A 107 -12.04 2.50 -8.40
CA VAL A 107 -11.97 1.07 -8.04
C VAL A 107 -12.17 0.16 -9.26
N PRO A 108 -13.19 0.35 -10.12
CA PRO A 108 -13.32 -0.44 -11.34
C PRO A 108 -12.12 -0.35 -12.28
N ALA A 109 -11.55 0.85 -12.47
CA ALA A 109 -10.40 1.02 -13.35
C ALA A 109 -9.14 0.35 -12.78
N ILE A 110 -8.91 0.47 -11.47
CA ILE A 110 -7.79 -0.20 -10.77
C ILE A 110 -7.96 -1.72 -10.84
N ALA A 111 -9.17 -2.23 -10.61
CA ALA A 111 -9.45 -3.65 -10.70
C ALA A 111 -9.12 -4.22 -12.08
N VAL A 112 -9.58 -3.54 -13.14
CA VAL A 112 -9.27 -3.94 -14.53
C VAL A 112 -7.76 -3.87 -14.80
N ALA A 113 -7.07 -2.82 -14.33
CA ALA A 113 -5.62 -2.70 -14.50
C ALA A 113 -4.84 -3.82 -13.79
N CYS A 114 -5.39 -4.37 -12.70
CA CYS A 114 -4.87 -5.54 -11.99
C CYS A 114 -5.35 -6.89 -12.57
N GLY A 115 -6.12 -6.90 -13.66
CA GLY A 115 -6.66 -8.12 -14.27
C GLY A 115 -7.84 -8.74 -13.51
N LEU A 116 -8.51 -7.96 -12.67
CA LEU A 116 -9.66 -8.38 -11.85
C LEU A 116 -10.99 -7.88 -12.44
N PRO A 117 -12.13 -8.49 -12.07
CA PRO A 117 -13.46 -8.01 -12.44
C PRO A 117 -13.72 -6.58 -11.93
N LYS A 118 -14.55 -5.81 -12.65
CA LYS A 118 -14.91 -4.43 -12.27
C LYS A 118 -15.65 -4.32 -10.93
N ASP A 119 -16.33 -5.39 -10.53
CA ASP A 119 -17.10 -5.46 -9.28
C ASP A 119 -16.23 -5.85 -8.07
N THR A 120 -14.91 -5.89 -8.23
CA THR A 120 -13.97 -6.17 -7.14
C THR A 120 -13.98 -5.05 -6.10
N LEU A 121 -14.09 -5.44 -4.84
CA LEU A 121 -14.02 -4.51 -3.71
C LEU A 121 -12.57 -4.06 -3.48
N LEU A 122 -12.40 -2.79 -3.12
CA LEU A 122 -11.14 -2.25 -2.60
C LEU A 122 -11.24 -2.10 -1.08
N ILE A 123 -10.34 -2.78 -0.37
CA ILE A 123 -10.20 -2.71 1.09
C ILE A 123 -8.91 -1.96 1.43
N GLU A 124 -9.02 -0.94 2.27
CA GLU A 124 -7.88 -0.29 2.92
C GLU A 124 -7.53 -1.06 4.19
N ASP A 125 -6.35 -1.69 4.19
CA ASP A 125 -5.88 -2.52 5.30
C ASP A 125 -5.54 -1.66 6.53
N ILE A 126 -6.05 -2.06 7.69
CA ILE A 126 -5.74 -1.43 8.97
C ILE A 126 -4.55 -2.18 9.56
N ASN A 127 -3.36 -1.59 9.42
CA ASN A 127 -2.14 -2.18 9.95
C ASN A 127 -1.64 -1.38 11.16
N GLU A 128 -2.25 -1.61 12.32
CA GLU A 128 -1.84 -0.96 13.58
C GLU A 128 -0.62 -1.63 14.22
N ASN A 129 -0.42 -2.94 14.00
CA ASN A 129 0.63 -3.74 14.65
C ASN A 129 1.78 -4.07 13.69
N VAL A 130 2.61 -3.06 13.40
CA VAL A 130 3.80 -3.25 12.57
C VAL A 130 4.98 -3.75 13.40
N ASN A 131 5.60 -4.84 12.96
CA ASN A 131 6.83 -5.35 13.56
C ASN A 131 7.97 -4.34 13.35
N PRO A 132 8.67 -3.87 14.40
CA PRO A 132 9.75 -2.88 14.26
C PRO A 132 10.90 -3.35 13.34
N SER A 133 11.10 -4.66 13.19
CA SER A 133 12.08 -5.24 12.27
C SER A 133 11.67 -5.16 10.79
N ASN A 134 10.38 -4.96 10.49
CA ASN A 134 9.86 -4.72 9.15
C ASN A 134 8.84 -3.57 9.18
N PRO A 135 9.31 -2.31 9.10
CA PRO A 135 8.48 -1.12 9.33
C PRO A 135 7.51 -0.80 8.18
N TYR A 136 7.51 -1.60 7.11
CA TYR A 136 6.66 -1.41 5.95
C TYR A 136 5.66 -2.56 5.79
N PRO A 137 4.46 -2.29 5.31
CA PRO A 137 3.93 -0.98 4.91
C PRO A 137 3.67 -0.03 6.09
N VAL A 138 3.72 1.29 5.83
CA VAL A 138 3.55 2.30 6.88
C VAL A 138 2.20 2.11 7.59
N PRO A 139 2.17 2.04 8.94
CA PRO A 139 0.95 1.80 9.68
C PRO A 139 -0.07 2.91 9.43
N LYS A 140 -1.33 2.51 9.27
CA LYS A 140 -2.48 3.43 9.15
C LYS A 140 -3.43 3.17 10.32
N ASP A 141 -3.75 4.24 11.05
CA ASP A 141 -4.80 4.24 12.06
C ASP A 141 -6.18 4.27 11.36
N ILE A 142 -7.15 3.56 11.94
CA ILE A 142 -8.56 3.56 11.54
C ILE A 142 -9.10 4.99 11.44
N ASN A 143 -8.74 5.87 12.39
CA ASN A 143 -9.21 7.25 12.39
C ASN A 143 -8.72 8.03 11.16
N ALA A 144 -7.55 7.69 10.63
CA ALA A 144 -7.01 8.32 9.43
C ALA A 144 -7.75 7.87 8.16
N LEU A 145 -8.33 6.66 8.16
CA LEU A 145 -9.12 6.16 7.02
C LEU A 145 -10.52 6.78 6.94
N ILE A 146 -11.08 7.20 8.08
CA ILE A 146 -12.43 7.74 8.19
C ILE A 146 -12.46 9.28 8.16
N ARG A 147 -11.35 9.93 8.53
CA ARG A 147 -11.25 11.40 8.45
C ARG A 147 -11.00 11.84 7.01
N SER A 148 -11.96 12.56 6.46
CA SER A 148 -11.76 13.32 5.22
C SER A 148 -10.69 14.40 5.40
N SER A 149 -9.99 14.75 4.31
CA SER A 149 -8.88 15.72 4.32
C SER A 149 -9.25 17.11 4.84
N VAL A 150 -10.55 17.46 4.87
CA VAL A 150 -11.02 18.75 5.37
C VAL A 150 -12.32 18.54 6.13
N MET A 151 -12.28 18.56 7.47
CA MET A 151 -13.50 18.50 8.26
C MET A 151 -14.16 19.89 8.36
N PRO A 152 -15.50 19.96 8.50
CA PRO A 152 -16.19 21.21 8.79
C PRO A 152 -15.62 21.95 10.01
N GLN A 153 -15.14 21.20 11.01
CA GLN A 153 -14.50 21.77 12.20
C GLN A 153 -13.20 22.50 11.87
N ASP A 154 -12.41 21.99 10.92
CA ASP A 154 -11.17 22.66 10.50
C ASP A 154 -11.50 24.01 9.87
N HIS A 155 -12.56 24.09 9.05
CA HIS A 155 -13.04 25.36 8.49
C HIS A 155 -13.50 26.34 9.58
N LEU A 156 -14.18 25.87 10.62
CA LEU A 156 -14.55 26.71 11.76
C LEU A 156 -13.31 27.25 12.47
N ASN A 157 -12.31 26.41 12.71
CA ASN A 157 -11.05 26.82 13.34
C ASN A 157 -10.34 27.90 12.51
N TYR A 158 -10.18 27.67 11.20
CA TYR A 158 -9.61 28.68 10.30
C TYR A 158 -10.41 29.98 10.30
N THR A 159 -11.74 29.88 10.24
CA THR A 159 -12.63 31.04 10.29
C THR A 159 -12.36 31.85 11.55
N LEU A 160 -12.34 31.22 12.73
CA LEU A 160 -12.06 31.88 14.00
C LEU A 160 -10.69 32.56 14.02
N THR A 161 -9.65 31.91 13.52
CA THR A 161 -8.31 32.53 13.41
C THR A 161 -8.36 33.79 12.55
N TRP A 162 -8.94 33.72 11.34
CA TRP A 162 -8.99 34.86 10.41
C TRP A 162 -9.83 36.02 10.94
N TYR A 163 -10.99 35.74 11.55
CA TYR A 163 -11.82 36.77 12.16
C TYR A 163 -11.14 37.40 13.38
N SER A 164 -10.40 36.62 14.18
CA SER A 164 -9.64 37.14 15.32
C SER A 164 -8.51 38.07 14.87
N LEU A 165 -7.75 37.70 13.83
CA LEU A 165 -6.73 38.57 13.25
C LEU A 165 -7.36 39.85 12.68
N SER A 166 -8.47 39.72 11.93
CA SER A 166 -9.19 40.85 11.34
C SER A 166 -9.70 41.82 12.42
N ALA A 167 -10.26 41.30 13.51
CA ALA A 167 -10.73 42.09 14.64
C ALA A 167 -9.57 42.82 15.34
N ALA A 168 -8.44 42.15 15.58
CA ALA A 168 -7.26 42.75 16.20
C ALA A 168 -6.68 43.90 15.35
N VAL A 169 -6.54 43.69 14.03
CA VAL A 169 -6.07 44.72 13.10
C VAL A 169 -7.04 45.89 13.04
N THR A 170 -8.35 45.62 12.97
CA THR A 170 -9.39 46.65 12.97
C THR A 170 -9.36 47.48 14.26
N PHE A 171 -9.18 46.84 15.42
CA PHE A 171 -9.05 47.52 16.70
C PHE A 171 -7.82 48.42 16.76
N MET A 172 -6.66 47.95 16.29
CA MET A 172 -5.44 48.74 16.21
C MET A 172 -5.61 49.96 15.28
N ALA A 173 -6.22 49.75 14.11
CA ALA A 173 -6.52 50.82 13.17
C ALA A 173 -7.45 51.86 13.79
N PHE A 174 -8.53 51.44 14.45
CA PHE A 174 -9.46 52.32 15.14
C PHE A 174 -8.79 53.16 16.24
N LYS A 175 -7.91 52.55 17.05
CA LYS A 175 -7.14 53.30 18.06
C LYS A 175 -6.18 54.31 17.45
N ARG A 176 -5.55 53.97 16.32
CA ARG A 176 -4.61 54.86 15.63
C ARG A 176 -5.30 56.04 14.93
N LEU A 177 -6.47 55.80 14.36
CA LEU A 177 -7.22 56.79 13.57
C LEU A 177 -8.14 57.68 14.41
N LYS A 178 -8.37 57.35 15.69
CA LYS A 178 -9.12 58.22 16.60
C LYS A 178 -8.41 59.58 16.73
N PRO A 179 -9.02 60.69 16.29
CA PRO A 179 -8.41 62.00 16.43
C PRO A 179 -8.25 62.32 17.93
N LYS A 180 -7.04 62.76 18.31
CA LYS A 180 -6.82 63.30 19.65
C LYS A 180 -7.56 64.64 19.70
N ASN A 181 -8.64 64.72 20.47
CA ASN A 181 -9.33 65.99 20.70
C ASN A 181 -8.31 66.99 21.24
N SER A 182 -7.81 67.87 20.37
CA SER A 182 -7.02 69.02 20.74
C SER A 182 -7.99 69.96 21.45
N ARG A 183 -8.01 69.89 22.78
CA ARG A 183 -8.58 70.95 23.60
C ARG A 183 -7.66 72.15 23.40
N ARG A 184 -8.14 73.09 22.60
CA ARG A 184 -7.54 74.40 22.38
C ARG A 184 -7.90 75.33 23.54
#